data_AF-A0A4Q3SXI0-F1
#
_entry.id   AF-A0A4Q3SXI0-F1
#
_cell.length_a   1.000
_cell.length_b   1.000
_cell.length_c   1.000
_cell.angle_alpha   90.00
_cell.angle_beta   90.00
_cell.angle_gamma   90.00
#
_symmetry.space_group_name_H-M   'P 1'
#
loop_
_entity.id
_entity.type
_entity.pdbx_description
1 polymer ?
#
loop_
_entity_poly.entity_id
_entity_poly.type
_entity_poly.pdbx_seq_one_letter_code
_entity_poly.pdbx_strand_id
1 'polypeptide(L)'
;MKIPFLLLSLMLIFSGVIAQRNKDVFTFYDSKGAKTTDDASAAYFSRLKFRNDTTWRLDVYDVSGPLINSISFSDKTTKNKNGIFSSYHPNGFLESTGDFKNNKRQGTWLYCDTAGKYMSKKEFWQNCEIIQTATDHFYA
;
A
#
# COMPACT_ATOMS: atom_id res chain seq x y z
N MET A 1 22.06 -53.75 25.46
CA MET A 1 21.86 -53.14 24.13
C MET A 1 21.60 -51.64 24.35
N LYS A 2 22.64 -50.80 24.25
CA LYS A 2 22.57 -49.37 24.62
C LYS A 2 22.34 -48.56 23.33
N ILE A 3 21.14 -48.01 23.17
CA ILE A 3 20.85 -47.06 22.09
C ILE A 3 21.63 -45.78 22.42
N PRO A 4 22.49 -45.26 21.53
CA PRO A 4 23.27 -44.08 21.85
C PRO A 4 22.35 -42.85 21.87
N PHE A 5 22.46 -42.07 22.94
CA PHE A 5 21.68 -40.86 23.26
C PHE A 5 21.83 -39.71 22.23
N LEU A 6 22.58 -39.94 21.14
CA LEU A 6 22.94 -38.92 20.15
C LEU A 6 21.87 -38.65 19.08
N LEU A 7 20.84 -39.52 18.96
CA LEU A 7 19.77 -39.35 17.96
C LEU A 7 18.60 -38.48 18.44
N LEU A 8 18.48 -38.22 19.74
CA LEU A 8 17.38 -37.41 20.28
C LEU A 8 17.67 -35.90 20.24
N SER A 9 18.93 -35.48 20.15
CA SER A 9 19.29 -34.05 20.09
C SER A 9 19.13 -33.44 18.71
N LEU A 10 19.04 -34.25 17.64
CA LEU A 10 18.90 -33.74 16.27
C LEU A 10 17.45 -33.41 15.90
N MET A 11 16.45 -33.99 16.58
CA MET A 11 15.03 -33.67 16.34
C MET A 11 14.56 -32.35 16.99
N LEU A 12 15.31 -31.79 17.94
CA LEU A 12 14.94 -30.53 18.62
C LEU A 12 15.34 -29.26 17.85
N ILE A 13 16.16 -29.38 16.80
CA ILE A 13 16.61 -28.20 16.02
C ILE A 13 15.59 -27.82 14.94
N PHE A 14 14.64 -28.69 14.61
CA PHE A 14 13.63 -28.43 13.57
C PHE A 14 12.37 -27.68 14.05
N SER A 15 12.06 -27.70 15.35
CA SER A 15 10.90 -26.96 15.89
C SER A 15 11.17 -25.46 16.06
N GLY A 16 12.41 -25.00 15.84
CA GLY A 16 12.85 -23.62 16.04
C GLY A 16 12.70 -22.70 14.83
N VAL A 17 12.24 -23.17 13.67
CA VAL A 17 11.84 -22.27 12.57
C VAL A 17 10.46 -21.71 12.90
N ILE A 18 10.40 -20.88 13.95
CA ILE A 18 9.28 -19.98 14.15
C ILE A 18 9.31 -19.06 12.95
N ALA A 19 8.43 -19.33 11.98
CA ALA A 19 8.13 -18.42 10.89
C ALA A 19 7.89 -17.04 11.50
N GLN A 20 8.86 -16.15 11.37
CA GLN A 20 8.70 -14.74 11.71
C GLN A 20 7.82 -14.15 10.61
N ARG A 21 6.53 -14.53 10.64
CA ARG A 21 5.51 -14.05 9.72
C ARG A 21 5.36 -12.58 10.07
N ASN A 22 5.89 -11.69 9.23
CA ASN A 22 5.74 -10.25 9.39
C ASN A 22 4.25 -9.95 9.52
N LYS A 23 3.77 -9.77 10.76
CA LYS A 23 2.37 -9.50 11.04
C LYS A 23 2.09 -8.08 10.56
N ASP A 24 1.01 -7.93 9.82
CA ASP A 24 0.53 -6.63 9.41
C ASP A 24 0.22 -5.76 10.63
N VAL A 25 0.45 -4.46 10.50
CA VAL A 25 0.16 -3.48 11.55
C VAL A 25 -1.11 -2.74 11.17
N PHE A 26 -2.13 -2.83 12.03
CA PHE A 26 -3.37 -2.09 11.88
C PHE A 26 -3.35 -0.84 12.75
N THR A 27 -3.80 0.29 12.20
CA THR A 27 -3.98 1.54 12.95
C THR A 27 -5.37 2.09 12.66
N PHE A 28 -6.12 2.46 13.69
CA PHE A 28 -7.48 2.97 13.58
C PHE A 28 -7.52 4.48 13.80
N TYR A 29 -8.46 5.15 13.12
CA TYR A 29 -8.62 6.60 13.17
C TYR A 29 -10.09 7.00 13.34
N ASP A 30 -10.33 8.07 14.09
CA ASP A 30 -11.64 8.68 14.22
C ASP A 30 -12.04 9.46 12.94
N SER A 31 -13.25 10.03 12.92
CA SER A 31 -13.77 10.81 11.79
C SER A 31 -12.97 12.09 11.50
N LYS A 32 -12.14 12.56 12.45
CA LYS A 32 -11.25 13.72 12.32
C LYS A 32 -9.84 13.30 11.89
N GLY A 33 -9.57 12.01 11.72
CA GLY A 33 -8.27 11.45 11.35
C GLY A 33 -7.28 11.32 12.52
N ALA A 34 -7.71 11.51 13.76
CA ALA A 34 -6.88 11.25 14.94
C ALA A 34 -6.82 9.74 15.22
N LYS A 35 -5.66 9.24 15.64
CA LYS A 35 -5.52 7.82 16.00
C LYS A 35 -6.41 7.49 17.19
N THR A 36 -7.11 6.37 17.11
CA THR A 36 -7.95 5.85 18.19
C THR A 36 -7.54 4.41 18.54
N THR A 37 -7.78 4.01 19.78
CA THR A 37 -7.67 2.63 20.24
C THR A 37 -8.98 1.87 20.15
N ASP A 38 -10.09 2.58 19.96
CA ASP A 38 -11.42 2.01 19.76
C ASP A 38 -11.61 1.72 18.26
N ASP A 39 -11.53 0.44 17.90
CA ASP A 39 -11.72 -0.04 16.54
C ASP A 39 -13.20 -0.10 16.13
N ALA A 40 -14.12 -0.26 17.09
CA ALA A 40 -15.56 -0.27 16.84
C ALA A 40 -16.10 1.11 16.48
N SER A 41 -15.48 2.18 16.99
CA SER A 41 -15.86 3.57 16.69
C SER A 41 -15.00 4.22 15.60
N ALA A 42 -14.05 3.49 15.01
CA ALA A 42 -13.13 4.06 14.02
C ALA A 42 -13.90 4.42 12.74
N ALA A 43 -13.61 5.58 12.14
CA ALA A 43 -14.12 5.95 10.82
C ALA A 43 -13.22 5.42 9.69
N TYR A 44 -11.93 5.26 9.98
CA TYR A 44 -10.94 4.77 9.02
C TYR A 44 -9.97 3.80 9.69
N PHE A 45 -9.35 2.93 8.91
CA PHE A 45 -8.21 2.16 9.37
C PHE A 45 -7.14 2.03 8.29
N SER A 46 -5.89 1.88 8.72
CA SER A 46 -4.77 1.58 7.84
C SER A 46 -4.17 0.23 8.16
N ARG A 47 -3.69 -0.46 7.12
CA ARG A 47 -3.00 -1.74 7.19
C ARG A 47 -1.61 -1.56 6.56
N LEU A 48 -0.59 -1.58 7.40
CA LEU A 48 0.81 -1.57 6.97
C LEU A 48 1.32 -3.02 6.89
N LYS A 49 1.68 -3.44 5.67
CA LYS A 49 2.18 -4.79 5.37
C LYS A 49 3.57 -4.74 4.77
N PHE A 50 4.40 -5.69 5.17
CA PHE A 50 5.67 -5.93 4.50
C PHE A 50 5.42 -6.68 3.19
N ARG A 51 5.88 -6.13 2.05
CA ARG A 51 5.70 -6.75 0.74
C ARG A 51 6.85 -7.70 0.42
N ASN A 52 8.08 -7.20 0.47
CA ASN A 52 9.33 -7.93 0.22
C ASN A 52 10.53 -7.03 0.56
N ASP A 53 11.71 -7.63 0.74
CA ASP A 53 13.01 -6.96 0.88
C ASP A 53 12.99 -5.63 1.68
N THR A 54 12.85 -4.49 0.98
CA THR A 54 12.76 -3.14 1.57
C THR A 54 11.42 -2.44 1.34
N THR A 55 10.43 -3.09 0.70
CA THR A 55 9.15 -2.46 0.35
C THR A 55 8.07 -2.75 1.38
N TRP A 56 7.51 -1.67 1.93
CA TRP A 56 6.33 -1.67 2.78
C TRP A 56 5.16 -1.06 2.03
N ARG A 57 3.95 -1.55 2.28
CA ARG A 57 2.73 -1.01 1.69
C ARG A 57 1.74 -0.62 2.78
N LEU A 58 1.26 0.61 2.74
CA LEU A 58 0.18 1.10 3.58
C LEU A 58 -1.09 1.15 2.74
N ASP A 59 -2.09 0.37 3.13
CA ASP A 59 -3.44 0.45 2.58
C ASP A 59 -4.32 1.22 3.57
N VAL A 60 -5.08 2.21 3.12
CA VAL A 60 -6.00 3.01 3.96
C VAL A 60 -7.42 2.78 3.49
N TYR A 61 -8.31 2.43 4.42
CA TYR A 61 -9.69 2.07 4.17
C TYR A 61 -10.62 3.00 4.94
N ASP A 62 -11.79 3.27 4.35
CA ASP A 62 -12.97 3.65 5.11
C ASP A 62 -13.45 2.43 5.91
N VAL A 63 -13.83 2.59 7.18
CA VAL A 63 -14.34 1.47 8.00
C VAL A 63 -15.58 0.81 7.38
N SER A 64 -16.38 1.61 6.67
CA SER A 64 -17.68 1.25 6.10
C SER A 64 -17.62 1.04 4.58
N GLY A 65 -16.47 1.34 3.96
CA GLY A 65 -16.35 1.52 2.53
C GLY A 65 -15.14 0.83 1.90
N PRO A 66 -14.87 1.11 0.61
CA PRO A 66 -13.75 0.52 -0.10
C PRO A 66 -12.39 1.09 0.34
N LEU A 67 -11.32 0.51 -0.20
CA LEU A 67 -9.95 1.04 -0.08
C LEU A 67 -9.90 2.47 -0.61
N ILE A 68 -9.44 3.43 0.20
CA ILE A 68 -9.28 4.84 -0.18
C ILE A 68 -8.00 5.02 -0.99
N ASN A 69 -6.88 4.50 -0.47
CA ASN A 69 -5.61 4.54 -1.18
C ASN A 69 -4.62 3.48 -0.70
N SER A 70 -3.60 3.25 -1.52
CA SER A 70 -2.47 2.37 -1.26
C SER A 70 -1.18 3.09 -1.60
N ILE A 71 -0.19 3.06 -0.71
CA ILE A 71 1.11 3.72 -0.90
C ILE A 71 2.26 2.77 -0.55
N SER A 72 3.29 2.72 -1.40
CA SER A 72 4.53 1.97 -1.15
C SER A 72 5.61 2.85 -0.50
N PHE A 73 6.39 2.27 0.41
CA PHE A 73 7.44 2.93 1.18
C PHE A 73 8.72 2.09 1.20
N SER A 74 9.86 2.77 1.30
CA SER A 74 11.18 2.13 1.43
C SER A 74 11.46 1.49 2.80
N ASP A 75 10.60 1.74 3.80
CA ASP A 75 10.76 1.19 5.15
C ASP A 75 9.43 1.24 5.94
N LYS A 76 9.45 0.62 7.13
CA LYS A 76 8.33 0.57 8.06
C LYS A 76 7.95 1.94 8.64
N THR A 77 8.82 2.94 8.57
CA THR A 77 8.57 4.26 9.16
C THR A 77 7.56 5.07 8.37
N THR A 78 7.25 4.66 7.14
CA THR A 78 6.31 5.33 6.23
C THR A 78 6.69 6.79 5.92
N LYS A 79 7.97 7.16 6.06
CA LYS A 79 8.48 8.52 5.79
C LYS A 79 8.94 8.73 4.34
N ASN A 80 9.41 7.68 3.68
CA ASN A 80 9.91 7.73 2.31
C ASN A 80 9.00 6.91 1.39
N LYS A 81 8.08 7.59 0.69
CA LYS A 81 7.25 7.03 -0.36
C LYS A 81 8.14 6.65 -1.55
N ASN A 82 8.10 5.37 -1.91
CA ASN A 82 8.90 4.82 -2.98
C ASN A 82 8.19 3.59 -3.56
N GLY A 83 7.91 3.64 -4.86
CA GLY A 83 7.08 2.68 -5.59
C GLY A 83 5.63 3.15 -5.77
N ILE A 84 4.76 2.17 -6.02
CA ILE A 84 3.40 2.38 -6.51
C ILE A 84 2.51 3.09 -5.49
N PHE A 85 1.74 4.05 -5.99
CA PHE A 85 0.60 4.70 -5.36
C PHE A 85 -0.66 4.45 -6.17
N SER A 86 -1.77 4.20 -5.49
CA SER A 86 -3.11 4.18 -6.10
C SER A 86 -4.14 4.80 -5.17
N SER A 87 -5.03 5.64 -5.69
CA SER A 87 -6.21 6.16 -4.99
C SER A 87 -7.49 5.77 -5.69
N TYR A 88 -8.60 5.75 -4.95
CA TYR A 88 -9.90 5.30 -5.44
C TYR A 88 -10.98 6.32 -5.11
N HIS A 89 -11.96 6.43 -6.00
CA HIS A 89 -13.19 7.17 -5.78
C HIS A 89 -14.04 6.50 -4.70
N PRO A 90 -15.01 7.20 -4.09
CA PRO A 90 -15.91 6.62 -3.08
C PRO A 90 -16.68 5.39 -3.55
N ASN A 91 -16.87 5.23 -4.87
CA ASN A 91 -17.51 4.07 -5.47
C ASN A 91 -16.54 2.89 -5.73
N GLY A 92 -15.27 3.01 -5.35
CA GLY A 92 -14.26 1.97 -5.45
C GLY A 92 -13.53 1.91 -6.81
N PHE A 93 -13.89 2.74 -7.79
CA PHE A 93 -13.14 2.81 -9.04
C PHE A 93 -11.82 3.55 -8.84
N LEU A 94 -10.80 3.15 -9.62
CA LEU A 94 -9.49 3.79 -9.60
C LEU A 94 -9.64 5.27 -9.95
N GLU A 95 -9.15 6.15 -9.08
CA GLU A 95 -9.10 7.58 -9.32
C GLU A 95 -7.77 7.97 -9.94
N SER A 96 -6.67 7.51 -9.34
CA SER A 96 -5.33 7.78 -9.86
C SER A 96 -4.33 6.69 -9.48
N THR A 97 -3.31 6.52 -10.31
CA THR A 97 -2.19 5.62 -10.01
C THR A 97 -0.89 6.12 -10.65
N GLY A 98 0.23 5.80 -10.02
CA GLY A 98 1.57 6.11 -10.52
C GLY A 98 2.64 5.73 -9.52
N ASP A 99 3.87 6.12 -9.78
CA ASP A 99 5.00 5.79 -8.92
C ASP A 99 5.52 7.02 -8.16
N PHE A 100 5.95 6.79 -6.93
CA PHE A 100 6.80 7.72 -6.19
C PHE A 100 8.25 7.24 -6.20
N LYS A 101 9.19 8.18 -6.23
CA LYS A 101 10.59 7.95 -5.87
C LYS A 101 11.05 9.06 -4.96
N ASN A 102 11.53 8.72 -3.77
CA ASN A 102 12.00 9.66 -2.77
C ASN A 102 10.97 10.76 -2.47
N ASN A 103 9.72 10.36 -2.17
CA ASN A 103 8.59 11.26 -1.91
C ASN A 103 8.12 12.14 -3.08
N LYS A 104 8.69 12.00 -4.29
CA LYS A 104 8.26 12.74 -5.48
C LYS A 104 7.59 11.83 -6.49
N ARG A 105 6.57 12.33 -7.18
CA ARG A 105 5.97 11.62 -8.32
C ARG A 105 7.04 11.35 -9.39
N GLN A 106 7.02 10.16 -9.96
CA GLN A 106 7.90 9.77 -11.04
C GLN A 106 7.13 8.97 -12.10
N GLY A 107 7.53 9.14 -13.37
CA GLY A 107 7.01 8.39 -14.50
C GLY A 107 5.58 8.79 -14.84
N THR A 108 4.86 7.86 -15.45
CA THR A 108 3.48 8.04 -15.89
C THR A 108 2.52 7.97 -14.72
N TRP A 109 1.70 8.99 -14.58
CA TRP A 109 0.56 9.05 -13.67
C TRP A 109 -0.72 9.04 -14.48
N LEU A 110 -1.61 8.12 -14.14
CA LEU A 110 -2.91 7.96 -14.80
C LEU A 110 -4.00 8.51 -13.89
N TYR A 111 -5.00 9.14 -14.49
CA TYR A 111 -6.18 9.68 -13.82
C TYR A 111 -7.44 9.21 -14.52
N CYS A 112 -8.42 8.77 -13.75
CA CYS A 112 -9.71 8.30 -14.24
C CYS A 112 -10.86 9.00 -13.51
N ASP A 113 -12.02 9.09 -14.17
CA ASP A 113 -13.24 9.63 -13.57
C ASP A 113 -13.94 8.63 -12.64
N THR A 114 -15.07 9.05 -12.08
CA THR A 114 -15.90 8.20 -11.21
C THR A 114 -16.55 7.03 -11.95
N ALA A 115 -16.58 6.98 -13.27
CA ALA A 115 -17.02 5.81 -14.04
C ALA A 115 -15.86 4.86 -14.36
N GLY A 116 -14.63 5.18 -13.92
CA GLY A 116 -13.41 4.45 -14.27
C GLY A 116 -12.90 4.73 -15.68
N LYS A 117 -13.44 5.75 -16.38
CA LYS A 117 -12.99 6.15 -17.70
C LYS A 117 -11.67 6.92 -17.57
N TYR A 118 -10.71 6.58 -18.42
CA TYR A 118 -9.44 7.31 -18.53
C TYR A 118 -9.69 8.78 -18.89
N MET A 119 -9.10 9.68 -18.11
CA MET A 119 -9.21 11.12 -18.29
C MET A 119 -7.93 11.73 -18.85
N SER A 120 -6.81 11.44 -18.21
CA SER A 120 -5.54 12.07 -18.57
C SER A 120 -4.35 11.27 -18.05
N LYS A 121 -3.19 11.57 -18.61
CA LYS A 121 -1.91 11.14 -18.03
C LYS A 121 -0.98 12.32 -17.83
N LYS A 122 -0.11 12.18 -16.84
CA LYS A 122 0.97 13.13 -16.57
C LYS A 122 2.28 12.39 -16.47
N GLU A 123 3.32 12.98 -17.03
CA GLU A 123 4.67 12.43 -17.01
C GLU A 123 5.54 13.25 -16.05
N PHE A 124 6.18 12.58 -15.10
CA PHE A 124 7.06 13.20 -14.11
C PHE A 124 8.49 12.70 -14.26
N TRP A 125 9.35 13.47 -14.94
CA TRP A 125 10.75 13.13 -15.18
C TRP A 125 11.66 14.27 -14.73
N GLN A 126 12.74 13.97 -14.00
CA GLN A 126 13.74 14.96 -13.56
C GLN A 126 13.17 16.18 -12.80
N ASN A 127 12.05 16.00 -12.09
CA ASN A 127 11.25 17.06 -11.43
C ASN A 127 10.46 17.99 -12.38
N CYS A 128 10.38 17.71 -13.68
CA CYS A 128 9.48 18.39 -14.61
C CYS A 128 8.14 17.64 -14.72
N GLU A 129 7.03 18.39 -14.81
CA GLU A 129 5.69 17.86 -15.09
C GLU A 129 5.34 18.15 -16.56
N ILE A 130 5.06 17.10 -17.33
CA ILE A 130 4.55 17.20 -18.69
C ILE A 130 3.13 16.66 -18.68
N ILE A 131 2.17 17.45 -19.17
CA ILE A 131 0.75 17.09 -19.17
C ILE A 131 0.36 16.61 -20.57
N GLN A 132 -0.21 15.41 -20.67
CA GLN A 132 -0.86 14.95 -21.89
C GLN A 132 -2.33 14.65 -21.59
N THR A 133 -3.21 15.56 -21.99
CA THR A 133 -4.66 15.42 -21.87
C THR A 133 -5.20 14.56 -23.01
N ALA A 134 -6.22 13.73 -22.73
CA ALA A 134 -7.05 13.19 -23.79
C ALA A 134 -7.98 14.32 -24.25
N THR A 135 -7.75 14.84 -25.45
CA THR A 135 -8.78 15.62 -26.13
C THR A 135 -9.74 14.62 -26.75
N ASP A 136 -10.86 14.34 -26.07
CA ASP A 136 -11.97 13.64 -26.70
C ASP A 136 -12.51 14.57 -27.81
N HIS A 137 -11.98 14.42 -29.03
CA HIS A 137 -12.58 14.98 -30.22
C HIS A 137 -13.91 14.25 -30.47
N PHE A 138 -14.98 14.72 -29.83
CA PHE A 138 -16.34 14.44 -30.27
C PHE A 138 -16.55 15.23 -31.57
N TYR A 139 -16.24 14.62 -32.71
CA TYR A 139 -16.82 15.03 -33.98
C TYR A 139 -18.24 14.47 -34.05
N ALA A 140 -19.24 15.34 -33.93
CA ALA A 140 -20.58 15.16 -34.48
C ALA A 140 -21.14 16.53 -34.86
#